data_AF-A0A3L8DQ46-F1
#
_entry.id   AF-A0A3L8DQ46-F1
#
_cell.length_a   1.000
_cell.length_b   1.000
_cell.length_c   1.000
_cell.angle_alpha   90.00
_cell.angle_beta   90.00
_cell.angle_gamma   90.00
#
_symmetry.space_group_name_H-M   'P 1'
#
loop_
_entity.id
_entity.type
_entity.pdbx_description
1 polymer ?
#
loop_
_entity_poly.entity_id
_entity_poly.type
_entity_poly.pdbx_seq_one_letter_code
_entity_poly.pdbx_strand_id
1 'polypeptide(L)'
;MAHINQGRGGGELVDLLTKFHNISNKLKKRFLRKPNVAEACDQFSALANECEQRELWQYAGLCWLAAARCQGTLENGTSEINLLVKAGRQFLTAEKKDNDIRCPSIGQENIQAAVSCFGHSTIRCSNQSGFNAISAGLSVELALALGPSPAGIQQLRKAIDTFPTSKAIDTLVSFHISQGDYVAALQILSEFVEFVEAYVAAGARGNYNAILHRYS
;
A
#
# COMPACT_ATOMS: atom_id res chain seq x y z
N MET A 1 -2.16 18.52 -44.65
CA MET A 1 -1.93 18.86 -43.23
C MET A 1 -2.24 17.65 -42.38
N ALA A 2 -1.22 16.88 -42.01
CA ALA A 2 -1.33 15.80 -41.02
C ALA A 2 -0.07 15.88 -40.16
N HIS A 3 -0.19 16.48 -38.98
CA HIS A 3 0.89 16.51 -37.99
C HIS A 3 1.00 15.12 -37.37
N ILE A 4 1.99 14.36 -37.84
CA ILE A 4 2.46 13.15 -37.19
C ILE A 4 3.16 13.58 -35.91
N ASN A 5 2.47 13.45 -34.79
CA ASN A 5 2.99 13.72 -33.45
C ASN A 5 3.69 12.45 -32.93
N GLN A 6 4.77 12.04 -33.60
CA GLN A 6 5.66 10.99 -33.11
C GLN A 6 6.94 11.66 -32.58
N GLY A 7 7.19 11.55 -31.26
CA GLY A 7 8.48 11.95 -30.68
C GLY A 7 8.48 12.49 -29.25
N ARG A 8 7.32 12.83 -28.66
CA ARG A 8 7.30 13.58 -27.37
C ARG A 8 7.52 12.74 -26.11
N GLY A 9 7.07 11.49 -26.07
CA GLY A 9 7.12 10.65 -24.85
C GLY A 9 8.52 10.16 -24.44
N GLY A 10 9.41 9.91 -25.41
CA GLY A 10 10.76 9.38 -25.13
C GLY A 10 11.70 10.42 -24.50
N GLY A 11 11.66 11.67 -24.97
CA GLY A 11 12.49 12.74 -24.42
C GLY A 11 12.11 13.14 -23.00
N GLU A 12 10.82 13.09 -22.67
CA GLU A 12 10.30 13.44 -21.35
C GLU A 12 10.64 12.39 -20.29
N LEU A 13 10.60 11.10 -20.64
CA LEU A 13 11.04 10.03 -19.74
C LEU A 13 12.54 10.12 -19.44
N VAL A 14 13.35 10.46 -20.45
CA VAL A 14 14.79 10.68 -20.27
C VAL A 14 15.07 11.86 -19.34
N ASP A 15 14.29 12.94 -19.42
CA ASP A 15 14.39 14.08 -18.49
C ASP A 15 14.05 13.67 -17.05
N LEU A 16 12.98 12.90 -16.85
CA LEU A 16 12.59 12.37 -15.54
C LEU A 16 13.70 11.52 -14.90
N LEU A 17 14.23 10.55 -15.66
CA LEU A 17 15.30 9.67 -15.19
C LEU A 17 16.58 10.46 -14.89
N THR A 18 16.86 11.49 -15.68
CA THR A 18 17.98 12.41 -15.46
C THR A 18 17.79 13.19 -14.15
N LYS A 19 16.60 13.76 -13.91
CA LYS A 19 16.26 14.42 -12.64
C LYS A 19 16.42 13.46 -11.46
N PHE A 20 15.87 12.25 -11.54
CA PHE A 20 15.98 11.23 -10.50
C PHE A 20 17.45 10.86 -10.20
N HIS A 21 18.24 10.64 -11.24
CA HIS A 21 19.66 10.31 -11.12
C HIS A 21 20.47 11.48 -10.52
N ASN A 22 20.15 12.72 -10.90
CA ASN A 22 20.78 13.91 -10.34
C ASN A 22 20.53 14.04 -8.85
N ILE A 23 19.29 13.84 -8.39
CA ILE A 23 18.97 13.85 -6.94
C ILE A 23 19.72 12.73 -6.22
N SER A 24 19.70 11.51 -6.76
CA SER A 24 20.42 10.35 -6.22
C SER A 24 21.93 10.59 -6.10
N ASN A 25 22.52 11.26 -7.09
CA ASN A 25 23.95 11.58 -7.09
C ASN A 25 24.32 12.65 -6.05
N LYS A 26 23.43 13.61 -5.78
CA LYS A 26 23.65 14.60 -4.70
C LYS A 26 23.78 13.92 -3.33
N LEU A 27 23.10 12.80 -3.12
CA LEU A 27 23.20 11.98 -1.91
C LEU A 27 24.51 11.17 -1.85
N LYS A 28 24.98 10.62 -2.99
CA LYS A 28 26.20 9.79 -3.06
C LYS A 28 27.51 10.59 -3.03
N LYS A 29 27.56 11.76 -3.67
CA LYS A 29 28.84 12.43 -4.04
C LYS A 29 29.45 13.35 -2.98
N ARG A 30 29.04 13.31 -1.70
CA ARG A 30 29.59 14.21 -0.66
C ARG A 30 30.41 13.45 0.38
N PHE A 31 31.60 13.00 0.00
CA PHE A 31 32.56 12.32 0.88
C PHE A 31 33.07 13.17 2.06
N LEU A 32 32.84 14.50 2.05
CA LEU A 32 33.35 15.44 3.07
C LEU A 32 32.27 16.33 3.74
N ARG A 33 31.01 16.31 3.28
CA ARG A 33 29.94 17.15 3.84
C ARG A 33 28.65 16.36 3.96
N LYS A 34 28.02 16.38 5.14
CA LYS A 34 26.74 15.70 5.39
C LYS A 34 25.73 16.09 4.29
N PRO A 35 25.20 15.13 3.50
CA PRO A 35 24.25 15.43 2.45
C PRO A 35 22.97 16.03 3.05
N ASN A 36 22.37 16.98 2.33
CA ASN A 36 21.10 17.57 2.74
C ASN A 36 19.95 16.63 2.39
N VAL A 37 19.71 15.65 3.27
CA VAL A 37 18.71 14.60 3.05
C VAL A 37 17.28 15.16 3.02
N ALA A 38 17.02 16.25 3.76
CA ALA A 38 15.71 16.91 3.75
C ALA A 38 15.40 17.51 2.37
N GLU A 39 16.33 18.26 1.80
CA GLU A 39 16.17 18.82 0.45
C GLU A 39 16.03 17.74 -0.63
N ALA A 40 16.76 16.62 -0.50
CA ALA A 40 16.60 15.49 -1.41
C ALA A 40 15.20 14.86 -1.30
N CYS A 41 14.66 14.75 -0.09
CA CYS A 41 13.29 14.29 0.13
C CYS A 41 12.27 15.18 -0.57
N ASP A 42 12.42 16.50 -0.47
CA ASP A 42 11.53 17.47 -1.13
C ASP A 42 11.64 17.38 -2.65
N GLN A 43 12.86 17.25 -3.18
CA GLN A 43 13.10 17.08 -4.62
C GLN A 43 12.48 15.78 -5.16
N PHE A 44 12.62 14.66 -4.43
CA PHE A 44 11.96 13.41 -4.81
C PHE A 44 10.43 13.51 -4.72
N SER A 45 9.89 14.19 -3.71
CA SER A 45 8.45 14.38 -3.55
C SER A 45 7.86 15.25 -4.67
N ALA A 46 8.57 16.32 -5.06
CA ALA A 46 8.17 17.16 -6.19
C ALA A 46 8.19 16.36 -7.51
N LEU A 47 9.23 15.56 -7.73
CA LEU A 47 9.33 14.69 -8.91
C LEU A 47 8.23 13.62 -8.92
N ALA A 48 7.87 13.06 -7.76
CA ALA A 48 6.79 12.10 -7.65
C ALA A 48 5.44 12.71 -8.04
N ASN A 49 5.14 13.93 -7.58
CA ASN A 49 3.94 14.65 -7.99
C ASN A 49 3.92 14.94 -9.51
N GLU A 50 5.07 15.28 -10.10
CA GLU A 50 5.19 15.46 -11.55
C GLU A 50 4.88 14.15 -12.30
N CYS A 51 5.36 13.00 -11.80
CA CYS A 51 5.02 11.68 -12.34
C CYS A 51 3.51 11.39 -12.25
N GLU A 52 2.88 11.67 -11.10
CA GLU A 52 1.44 11.45 -10.89
C GLU A 52 0.59 12.26 -11.86
N GLN A 53 0.92 13.55 -12.05
CA GLN A 53 0.23 14.42 -13.01
C GLN A 53 0.33 13.93 -14.45
N ARG A 54 1.39 13.19 -14.77
CA ARG A 54 1.64 12.59 -16.08
C ARG A 54 1.18 11.13 -16.16
N GLU A 55 0.52 10.62 -15.13
CA GLU A 55 0.07 9.22 -15.02
C GLU A 55 1.20 8.17 -15.13
N LEU A 56 2.42 8.54 -14.74
CA LEU A 56 3.59 7.67 -14.70
C LEU A 56 3.69 6.97 -13.33
N TRP A 57 2.72 6.10 -13.03
CA TRP A 57 2.50 5.52 -11.69
C TRP A 57 3.70 4.76 -11.12
N GLN A 58 4.34 3.90 -11.91
CA GLN A 58 5.52 3.15 -11.45
C GLN A 58 6.67 4.08 -11.05
N TYR A 59 6.92 5.13 -11.83
CA TYR A 59 7.96 6.12 -11.55
C TYR A 59 7.59 7.02 -10.36
N ALA A 60 6.31 7.37 -10.19
CA ALA A 60 5.83 8.04 -8.99
C ALA A 60 6.13 7.19 -7.74
N GLY A 61 5.84 5.88 -7.79
CA GLY A 61 6.16 4.94 -6.73
C GLY A 61 7.64 4.90 -6.37
N LEU A 62 8.53 4.86 -7.37
CA LEU A 62 9.98 4.92 -7.16
C LEU A 62 10.45 6.23 -6.52
N CYS A 63 9.89 7.36 -6.93
CA CYS A 63 10.21 8.66 -6.35
C CYS A 63 9.75 8.76 -4.90
N TRP A 64 8.53 8.30 -4.58
CA TRP A 64 8.04 8.24 -3.21
C TRP A 64 8.84 7.30 -2.33
N LEU A 65 9.26 6.14 -2.85
CA LEU A 65 10.12 5.21 -2.13
C LEU A 65 11.49 5.84 -1.81
N ALA A 66 12.06 6.61 -2.74
CA ALA A 66 13.30 7.34 -2.50
C ALA A 66 13.12 8.45 -1.44
N ALA A 67 12.01 9.20 -1.48
CA ALA A 67 11.66 10.17 -0.45
C ALA A 67 11.48 9.51 0.93
N ALA A 68 10.81 8.35 0.99
CA ALA A 68 10.65 7.59 2.23
C ALA A 68 11.99 7.17 2.84
N ARG A 69 12.93 6.69 2.02
CA ARG A 69 14.31 6.36 2.46
C ARG A 69 15.05 7.59 3.02
N CYS A 70 14.79 8.77 2.47
CA CYS A 70 15.33 10.02 2.99
C CYS A 70 14.76 10.31 4.39
N GLN A 71 13.45 10.19 4.60
CA GLN A 71 12.82 10.36 5.92
C GLN A 71 13.29 9.32 6.94
N GLY A 72 13.49 8.07 6.52
CA GLY A 72 14.07 7.03 7.38
C GLY A 72 15.50 7.37 7.83
N THR A 73 16.29 8.03 6.98
CA THR A 73 17.64 8.53 7.35
C THR A 73 17.58 9.74 8.29
N LEU A 74 16.49 10.51 8.24
CA LEU A 74 16.21 11.62 9.16
C LEU A 74 15.52 11.16 10.46
N GLU A 75 15.31 9.86 10.64
CA GLU A 75 14.63 9.25 11.79
C GLU A 75 13.18 9.74 12.00
N ASN A 76 12.54 10.25 10.94
CA ASN A 76 11.15 10.69 10.97
C ASN A 76 10.20 9.54 10.60
N GLY A 77 9.94 8.66 11.56
CA GLY A 77 9.18 7.42 11.33
C GLY A 77 7.76 7.64 10.79
N THR A 78 7.03 8.64 11.27
CA THR A 78 5.65 8.91 10.81
C THR A 78 5.64 9.37 9.36
N SER A 79 6.58 10.24 8.98
CA SER A 79 6.69 10.70 7.59
C SER A 79 7.17 9.60 6.66
N GLU A 80 8.13 8.77 7.11
CA GLU A 80 8.58 7.58 6.40
C GLU A 80 7.41 6.63 6.11
N ILE A 81 6.58 6.29 7.10
CA ILE A 81 5.38 5.45 6.93
C ILE A 81 4.45 6.03 5.89
N ASN A 82 4.10 7.32 5.99
CA ASN A 82 3.18 7.96 5.05
C ASN A 82 3.69 7.92 3.60
N LEU A 83 4.99 8.15 3.40
CA LEU A 83 5.60 8.10 2.07
C LEU A 83 5.70 6.67 1.53
N LEU A 84 5.98 5.68 2.38
CA LEU A 84 5.94 4.25 2.00
C LEU A 84 4.55 3.82 1.56
N VAL A 85 3.51 4.22 2.30
CA VAL A 85 2.11 3.93 1.95
C VAL A 85 1.74 4.58 0.61
N LYS A 86 2.16 5.83 0.38
CA LYS A 86 1.99 6.49 -0.92
C LYS A 86 2.70 5.71 -2.04
N ALA A 87 3.95 5.32 -1.83
CA ALA A 87 4.70 4.54 -2.82
C ALA A 87 3.98 3.22 -3.16
N GLY A 88 3.55 2.46 -2.14
CA GLY A 88 2.82 1.21 -2.32
C GLY A 88 1.53 1.40 -3.13
N ARG A 89 0.75 2.43 -2.85
CA ARG A 89 -0.46 2.78 -3.61
C ARG A 89 -0.19 3.12 -5.07
N GLN A 90 0.92 3.81 -5.36
CA GLN A 90 1.29 4.11 -6.74
C GLN A 90 1.67 2.85 -7.51
N PHE A 91 2.37 1.91 -6.88
CA PHE A 91 2.65 0.61 -7.52
C PHE A 91 1.39 -0.23 -7.73
N LEU A 92 0.45 -0.26 -6.77
CA LEU A 92 -0.84 -0.93 -6.98
C LEU A 92 -1.64 -0.30 -8.13
N THR A 93 -1.59 1.02 -8.25
CA THR A 93 -2.23 1.75 -9.35
C THR A 93 -1.58 1.41 -10.68
N ALA A 94 -0.25 1.35 -10.74
CA ALA A 94 0.50 0.93 -11.92
C ALA A 94 0.06 -0.48 -12.38
N GLU A 95 0.06 -1.44 -11.45
CA GLU A 95 -0.38 -2.82 -11.74
C GLU A 95 -1.84 -2.86 -12.23
N LYS A 96 -2.73 -2.10 -11.60
CA LYS A 96 -4.13 -2.03 -12.04
C LYS A 96 -4.24 -1.51 -13.47
N LYS A 97 -3.51 -0.46 -13.81
CA LYS A 97 -3.50 0.12 -15.15
C LYS A 97 -2.93 -0.85 -16.19
N ASP A 98 -1.87 -1.57 -15.83
CA ASP A 98 -1.27 -2.62 -16.66
C ASP A 98 -2.28 -3.75 -16.93
N ASN A 99 -3.04 -4.16 -15.90
CA ASN A 99 -4.11 -5.14 -16.04
C ASN A 99 -5.30 -4.64 -16.87
N ASP A 100 -5.69 -3.37 -16.74
CA ASP A 100 -6.79 -2.76 -17.50
C ASP A 100 -6.52 -2.80 -19.02
N ILE A 101 -5.25 -2.64 -19.42
CA ILE A 101 -4.80 -2.76 -20.82
C ILE A 101 -4.41 -4.20 -21.21
N ARG A 102 -4.64 -5.18 -20.34
CA ARG A 102 -4.27 -6.59 -20.50
C ARG A 102 -2.78 -6.81 -20.79
N CYS A 103 -1.94 -5.98 -20.21
CA CYS A 103 -0.48 -6.07 -20.30
C CYS A 103 0.14 -6.23 -18.90
N PRO A 104 -0.21 -7.29 -18.14
CA PRO A 104 0.39 -7.50 -16.83
C PRO A 104 1.89 -7.76 -16.96
N SER A 105 2.68 -7.21 -16.05
CA SER A 105 4.10 -7.54 -15.97
C SER A 105 4.27 -9.01 -15.58
N ILE A 106 5.03 -9.76 -16.38
CA ILE A 106 5.31 -11.20 -16.13
C ILE A 106 5.92 -11.41 -14.74
N GLY A 107 6.75 -10.46 -14.28
CA GLY A 107 7.41 -10.52 -12.98
C GLY A 107 6.58 -9.97 -11.82
N GLN A 108 5.39 -9.39 -12.08
CA GLN A 108 4.58 -8.69 -11.08
C GLN A 108 5.40 -7.68 -10.25
N GLU A 109 6.34 -6.99 -10.90
CA GLU A 109 7.32 -6.13 -10.23
C GLU A 109 6.65 -5.02 -9.41
N ASN A 110 5.54 -4.47 -9.93
CA ASN A 110 4.73 -3.47 -9.24
C ASN A 110 4.10 -4.05 -7.96
N ILE A 111 3.52 -5.25 -8.02
CA ILE A 111 2.95 -5.92 -6.84
C ILE A 111 4.03 -6.22 -5.81
N GLN A 112 5.18 -6.75 -6.22
CA GLN A 112 6.30 -7.02 -5.31
C GLN A 112 6.81 -5.74 -4.63
N ALA A 113 6.92 -4.65 -5.39
CA ALA A 113 7.28 -3.35 -4.85
C ALA A 113 6.24 -2.83 -3.85
N ALA A 114 4.94 -3.00 -4.14
CA ALA A 114 3.85 -2.64 -3.24
C ALA A 114 3.89 -3.46 -1.93
N VAL A 115 4.03 -4.78 -2.02
CA VAL A 115 4.18 -5.69 -0.87
C VAL A 115 5.35 -5.28 0.01
N SER A 116 6.51 -4.96 -0.60
CA SER A 116 7.68 -4.48 0.12
C SER A 116 7.41 -3.16 0.85
N CYS A 117 6.81 -2.17 0.16
CA CYS A 117 6.48 -0.87 0.76
C CYS A 117 5.53 -1.02 1.95
N PHE A 118 4.45 -1.80 1.79
CA PHE A 118 3.51 -2.04 2.88
C PHE A 118 4.14 -2.84 4.02
N GLY A 119 4.92 -3.88 3.72
CA GLY A 119 5.66 -4.65 4.73
C GLY A 119 6.58 -3.77 5.59
N HIS A 120 7.35 -2.89 4.95
CA HIS A 120 8.17 -1.91 5.65
C HIS A 120 7.34 -0.96 6.51
N SER A 121 6.22 -0.44 5.99
CA SER A 121 5.33 0.45 6.74
C SER A 121 4.72 -0.25 7.96
N THR A 122 4.30 -1.51 7.84
CA THR A 122 3.74 -2.31 8.93
C THR A 122 4.76 -2.55 10.04
N ILE A 123 6.01 -2.88 9.71
CA ILE A 123 7.08 -3.05 10.70
C ILE A 123 7.34 -1.75 11.47
N ARG A 124 7.28 -0.60 10.77
CA ARG A 124 7.43 0.71 11.42
C ARG A 124 6.24 1.05 12.30
N CYS A 125 5.01 0.72 11.87
CA CYS A 125 3.79 0.91 12.65
C CYS A 125 3.75 0.02 13.90
N SER A 126 4.20 -1.23 13.86
CA SER A 126 4.21 -2.12 15.04
C SER A 126 5.13 -1.62 16.15
N ASN A 127 6.12 -0.79 15.82
CA ASN A 127 7.02 -0.17 16.79
C ASN A 127 6.41 1.08 17.45
N GLN A 128 5.24 1.55 17.00
CA GLN A 128 4.57 2.74 17.53
C GLN A 128 3.21 2.34 18.13
N SER A 129 3.00 2.64 19.41
CA SER A 129 1.73 2.36 20.08
C SER A 129 0.58 3.15 19.45
N GLY A 130 -0.56 2.49 19.20
CA GLY A 130 -1.77 3.11 18.63
C GLY A 130 -1.92 3.00 17.11
N PHE A 131 -0.93 2.45 16.40
CA PHE A 131 -0.99 2.30 14.93
C PHE A 131 -1.60 0.97 14.46
N ASN A 132 -2.14 0.15 15.36
CA ASN A 132 -2.72 -1.16 15.05
C ASN A 132 -3.83 -1.08 14.01
N ALA A 133 -4.73 -0.09 14.12
CA ALA A 133 -5.82 0.10 13.16
C ALA A 133 -5.29 0.46 11.76
N ILE A 134 -4.24 1.28 11.68
CA ILE A 134 -3.60 1.64 10.41
C ILE A 134 -2.91 0.41 9.80
N SER A 135 -2.16 -0.33 10.61
CA SER A 135 -1.48 -1.56 10.20
C SER A 135 -2.46 -2.61 9.63
N ALA A 136 -3.59 -2.83 10.31
CA ALA A 136 -4.65 -3.71 9.84
C ALA A 136 -5.26 -3.18 8.53
N GLY A 137 -5.53 -1.87 8.44
CA GLY A 137 -6.05 -1.24 7.22
C GLY A 137 -5.13 -1.42 6.01
N LEU A 138 -3.82 -1.27 6.18
CA LEU A 138 -2.83 -1.49 5.13
C LEU A 138 -2.75 -2.97 4.71
N SER A 139 -2.88 -3.88 5.66
CA SER A 139 -2.90 -5.33 5.39
C SER A 139 -4.15 -5.72 4.58
N VAL A 140 -5.32 -5.14 4.89
CA VAL A 140 -6.55 -5.31 4.10
C VAL A 140 -6.40 -4.71 2.71
N GLU A 141 -5.82 -3.52 2.57
CA GLU A 141 -5.59 -2.87 1.28
C GLU A 141 -4.71 -3.72 0.36
N LEU A 142 -3.62 -4.28 0.89
CA LEU A 142 -2.76 -5.20 0.16
C LEU A 142 -3.48 -6.50 -0.19
N ALA A 143 -4.27 -7.07 0.74
CA ALA A 143 -5.03 -8.28 0.47
C ALA A 143 -6.02 -8.13 -0.69
N LEU A 144 -6.71 -6.98 -0.76
CA LEU A 144 -7.62 -6.67 -1.85
C LEU A 144 -6.90 -6.60 -3.20
N ALA A 145 -5.67 -6.09 -3.23
CA ALA A 145 -4.85 -6.07 -4.44
C ALA A 145 -4.34 -7.46 -4.85
N LEU A 146 -4.00 -8.32 -3.88
CA LEU A 146 -3.56 -9.70 -4.12
C LEU A 146 -4.71 -10.66 -4.47
N GLY A 147 -5.95 -10.24 -4.27
CA GLY A 147 -7.15 -11.04 -4.51
C GLY A 147 -7.25 -12.29 -3.63
N PRO A 148 -8.11 -13.26 -4.01
CA PRO A 148 -8.32 -14.51 -3.28
C PRO A 148 -7.16 -15.50 -3.50
N SER A 149 -5.94 -15.05 -3.27
CA SER A 149 -4.72 -15.85 -3.26
C SER A 149 -4.36 -16.25 -1.82
N PRO A 150 -3.55 -17.30 -1.62
CA PRO A 150 -3.03 -17.65 -0.29
C PRO A 150 -2.33 -16.48 0.40
N ALA A 151 -1.61 -15.65 -0.37
CA ALA A 151 -0.97 -14.44 0.13
C ALA A 151 -2.00 -13.39 0.59
N GLY A 152 -3.07 -13.16 -0.19
CA GLY A 152 -4.16 -12.26 0.22
C GLY A 152 -4.87 -12.72 1.49
N ILE A 153 -5.16 -14.02 1.61
CA ILE A 153 -5.75 -14.63 2.81
C ILE A 153 -4.83 -14.43 4.03
N GLN A 154 -3.54 -14.66 3.87
CA GLN A 154 -2.57 -14.48 4.96
C GLN A 154 -2.54 -13.03 5.46
N GLN A 155 -2.62 -12.05 4.55
CA GLN A 155 -2.68 -10.63 4.94
C GLN A 155 -3.99 -10.29 5.68
N LEU A 156 -5.13 -10.85 5.28
CA LEU A 156 -6.40 -10.66 6.00
C LEU A 156 -6.37 -11.26 7.40
N ARG A 157 -5.82 -12.47 7.56
CA ARG A 157 -5.65 -13.10 8.88
C ARG A 157 -4.79 -12.23 9.79
N LYS A 158 -3.64 -11.77 9.28
CA LYS A 158 -2.77 -10.83 10.00
C LYS A 158 -3.49 -9.53 10.40
N ALA A 159 -4.35 -9.00 9.52
CA ALA A 159 -5.13 -7.81 9.81
C ALA A 159 -6.11 -8.06 10.97
N ILE A 160 -6.82 -9.19 10.95
CA ILE A 160 -7.78 -9.60 11.99
C ILE A 160 -7.06 -9.80 13.33
N ASP A 161 -5.91 -10.47 13.33
CA ASP A 161 -5.10 -10.69 14.54
C ASP A 161 -4.59 -9.37 15.15
N THR A 162 -4.31 -8.37 14.31
CA THR A 162 -3.80 -7.06 14.74
C THR A 162 -4.92 -6.16 15.26
N PHE A 163 -6.00 -6.05 14.49
CA PHE A 163 -7.18 -5.25 14.81
C PHE A 163 -8.38 -5.76 14.01
N PRO A 164 -9.30 -6.52 14.63
CA PRO A 164 -10.43 -7.11 13.92
C PRO A 164 -11.36 -6.01 13.43
N THR A 165 -11.63 -6.01 12.13
CA THR A 165 -12.60 -5.10 11.49
C THR A 165 -13.60 -5.91 10.70
N SER A 166 -14.86 -5.46 10.66
CA SER A 166 -15.91 -6.12 9.86
C SER A 166 -15.46 -6.27 8.40
N LYS A 167 -14.86 -5.22 7.82
CA LYS A 167 -14.34 -5.25 6.45
C LYS A 167 -13.31 -6.35 6.21
N ALA A 168 -12.36 -6.57 7.13
CA ALA A 168 -11.36 -7.62 6.98
C ALA A 168 -12.01 -9.02 7.00
N ILE A 169 -12.97 -9.22 7.91
CA ILE A 169 -13.69 -10.49 8.09
C ILE A 169 -14.59 -10.76 6.88
N ASP A 170 -15.41 -9.79 6.46
CA ASP A 170 -16.29 -9.89 5.29
C ASP A 170 -15.49 -10.21 4.02
N THR A 171 -14.32 -9.59 3.86
CA THR A 171 -13.43 -9.84 2.71
C THR A 171 -12.85 -11.25 2.77
N LEU A 172 -12.44 -11.73 3.95
CA LEU A 172 -11.88 -13.06 4.12
C LEU A 172 -12.93 -14.15 3.85
N VAL A 173 -14.14 -13.96 4.35
CA VAL A 173 -15.29 -14.83 4.06
C VAL A 173 -15.59 -14.84 2.56
N SER A 174 -15.60 -13.68 1.91
CA SER A 174 -15.81 -13.57 0.46
C SER A 174 -14.73 -14.32 -0.33
N PHE A 175 -13.47 -14.29 0.12
CA PHE A 175 -12.38 -15.04 -0.52
C PHE A 175 -12.57 -16.55 -0.39
N HIS A 176 -12.92 -17.05 0.80
CA HIS A 176 -13.20 -18.48 1.00
C HIS A 176 -14.41 -18.95 0.18
N ILE A 177 -15.49 -18.17 0.11
CA ILE A 177 -16.65 -18.45 -0.75
C ILE A 177 -16.24 -18.52 -2.22
N SER A 178 -15.41 -17.59 -2.68
CA SER A 178 -14.93 -17.57 -4.08
C SER A 178 -14.05 -18.77 -4.44
N GLN A 179 -13.40 -19.38 -3.45
CA GLN A 179 -12.62 -20.61 -3.59
C GLN A 179 -13.45 -21.89 -3.43
N GLY A 180 -14.73 -21.77 -3.06
CA GLY A 180 -15.62 -22.92 -2.79
C GLY A 180 -15.44 -23.54 -1.40
N ASP A 181 -14.67 -22.90 -0.50
CA ASP A 181 -14.45 -23.38 0.86
C ASP A 181 -15.50 -22.79 1.82
N TYR A 182 -16.71 -23.32 1.74
CA TYR A 182 -17.83 -22.88 2.58
C TYR A 182 -17.65 -23.25 4.06
N VAL A 183 -16.84 -24.28 4.36
CA VAL A 183 -16.58 -24.71 5.73
C VAL A 183 -15.72 -23.68 6.46
N ALA A 184 -14.62 -23.25 5.84
CA ALA A 184 -13.80 -22.18 6.41
C ALA A 184 -14.56 -20.87 6.52
N ALA A 185 -15.39 -20.53 5.52
CA ALA A 185 -16.24 -19.34 5.56
C ALA A 185 -17.21 -19.36 6.75
N LEU A 186 -17.89 -20.48 6.99
CA LEU A 186 -18.81 -20.65 8.11
C LEU A 186 -18.08 -20.56 9.45
N GLN A 187 -16.93 -21.23 9.58
CA GLN A 187 -16.12 -21.20 10.80
C GLN A 187 -15.73 -19.77 11.20
N ILE A 188 -15.26 -18.97 10.24
CA ILE A 188 -14.88 -17.57 10.47
C ILE A 188 -16.07 -16.73 10.90
N LEU A 189 -17.25 -16.94 10.30
CA LEU A 189 -18.47 -16.23 10.69
C LEU A 189 -18.93 -16.61 12.10
N SER A 190 -18.85 -17.89 12.46
CA SER A 190 -19.18 -18.36 13.80
C SER A 190 -18.26 -17.73 14.86
N GLU A 191 -16.94 -17.74 14.62
CA GLU A 191 -15.97 -17.06 15.50
C GLU A 191 -16.25 -15.56 15.64
N PHE A 192 -16.65 -14.90 14.55
CA PHE A 192 -16.99 -13.48 14.58
C PHE A 192 -18.26 -13.19 15.38
N VAL A 193 -19.30 -14.03 15.25
CA VAL A 193 -20.53 -13.89 16.05
C VAL A 193 -20.22 -14.06 17.53
N GLU A 194 -19.48 -15.10 17.90
CA GLU A 194 -19.06 -15.33 19.29
C GLU A 194 -18.26 -14.13 19.85
N PHE A 195 -17.35 -13.57 19.04
CA PHE A 195 -16.60 -12.36 19.41
C PHE A 195 -17.52 -11.16 19.67
N VAL A 196 -18.48 -10.90 18.79
CA VAL A 196 -19.44 -9.78 18.94
C VAL A 196 -20.34 -10.00 20.16
N GLU A 197 -20.85 -11.21 20.37
CA GLU A 197 -21.68 -11.54 21.52
C GLU A 197 -20.92 -11.33 22.85
N ALA A 198 -19.67 -11.78 22.93
CA ALA A 198 -18.81 -11.54 24.09
C ALA A 198 -18.58 -10.05 24.34
N TYR A 199 -18.38 -9.26 23.28
CA TYR A 199 -18.15 -7.82 23.39
C TYR A 199 -19.42 -7.05 23.81
N VAL A 200 -20.59 -7.47 23.33
CA VAL A 200 -21.89 -6.93 23.72
C VAL A 200 -22.21 -7.29 25.18
N ALA A 201 -21.95 -8.53 25.59
CA ALA A 201 -22.12 -8.98 26.98
C ALA A 201 -21.21 -8.22 27.96
N ALA A 202 -20.03 -7.79 27.51
CA ALA A 202 -19.11 -6.95 28.27
C ALA A 202 -19.56 -5.47 28.41
N GLY A 203 -20.74 -5.10 27.88
CA GLY A 203 -21.37 -3.80 28.12
C GLY A 203 -20.93 -2.67 27.18
N ALA A 204 -20.11 -2.95 26.17
CA ALA A 204 -19.68 -1.98 25.17
C ALA A 204 -20.74 -1.80 24.08
N ARG A 205 -21.80 -1.03 24.37
CA ARG A 205 -22.92 -0.71 23.43
C ARG A 205 -22.56 0.31 22.34
N GLY A 206 -21.36 0.21 21.75
CA GLY A 206 -20.88 1.13 20.73
C GLY A 206 -20.93 0.56 19.31
N ASN A 207 -21.75 1.17 18.45
CA ASN A 207 -21.77 1.14 16.98
C ASN A 207 -22.11 -0.15 16.18
N TYR A 208 -22.15 -1.37 16.76
CA TYR A 208 -22.42 -2.58 15.95
C TYR A 208 -23.86 -3.13 16.00
N ASN A 209 -24.76 -2.51 16.77
CA ASN A 209 -26.17 -2.94 16.84
C ASN A 209 -26.89 -2.89 15.47
N ALA A 210 -26.42 -2.05 14.54
CA ALA A 210 -26.97 -1.98 13.19
C ALA A 210 -26.68 -3.22 12.33
N ILE A 211 -25.67 -4.03 12.68
CA ILE A 211 -25.29 -5.24 11.92
C ILE A 211 -26.17 -6.43 12.35
N LEU A 212 -26.47 -6.55 13.65
CA LEU A 212 -27.28 -7.65 14.19
C LEU A 212 -28.74 -7.62 13.72
N HIS A 213 -29.30 -6.43 13.47
CA HIS A 213 -30.68 -6.29 12.99
C HIS A 213 -30.88 -6.54 11.48
N ARG A 214 -29.82 -6.88 10.73
CA ARG A 214 -29.94 -7.18 9.29
C ARG A 214 -30.08 -8.67 8.95
N TYR A 215 -29.93 -9.56 9.92
CA TYR A 215 -30.01 -11.01 9.74
C TYR A 215 -31.03 -11.70 10.66
N SER A 216 -31.92 -10.95 11.31
CA SER A 216 -33.08 -11.48 12.06
C SER A 216 -34.36 -11.47 11.22
#